data_AF-A0A1H2AEZ1-F1
#
_entry.id   AF-A0A1H2AEZ1-F1
#
_cell.length_a   1.000
_cell.length_b   1.000
_cell.length_c   1.000
_cell.angle_alpha   90.00
_cell.angle_beta   90.00
_cell.angle_gamma   90.00
#
_symmetry.space_group_name_H-M   'P 1'
#
loop_
_entity.id
_entity.type
_entity.pdbx_description
1 polymer ?
#
loop_
_entity_poly.entity_id
_entity_poly.type
_entity_poly.pdbx_seq_one_letter_code
_entity_poly.pdbx_strand_id
1 'polypeptide(L)'
;MELQALQEAARTIRSRYARYEERQYGRSWTPEEIMLGFVGDVGDLAKLTQSAAGVRGSAEVQDKLAHELADCLWSVLTLADCYRIDLESAFGATMAEIDRWLEQHEA
;
A
#
# COMPACT_ATOMS: atom_id res chain seq x y z
N MET A 1 13.51 8.03 -2.80
CA MET A 1 13.97 6.62 -2.81
C MET A 1 13.52 6.03 -4.12
N GLU A 2 14.40 5.29 -4.81
CA GLU A 2 13.97 4.46 -5.94
C GLU A 2 12.96 3.40 -5.46
N LEU A 3 12.04 2.98 -6.33
CA LEU A 3 11.00 2.00 -5.97
C LEU A 3 11.59 0.70 -5.40
N GLN A 4 12.72 0.26 -5.94
CA GLN A 4 13.47 -0.90 -5.46
C GLN A 4 13.87 -0.78 -3.98
N ALA A 5 14.30 0.41 -3.54
CA ALA A 5 14.66 0.66 -2.15
C ALA A 5 13.43 0.61 -1.23
N LEU A 6 12.26 1.06 -1.71
CA LEU A 6 11.00 0.92 -0.98
C LEU A 6 10.58 -0.54 -0.87
N GLN A 7 10.70 -1.33 -1.94
CA GLN A 7 10.42 -2.77 -1.93
C GLN A 7 11.36 -3.52 -0.97
N GLU A 8 12.65 -3.19 -0.92
CA GLU A 8 13.60 -3.77 0.03
C GLU A 8 13.27 -3.41 1.49
N ALA A 9 12.89 -2.15 1.75
CA ALA A 9 12.43 -1.72 3.07
C ALA A 9 11.16 -2.49 3.48
N ALA A 10 10.17 -2.60 2.58
CA ALA A 10 8.93 -3.32 2.83
C ALA A 10 9.17 -4.80 3.16
N ARG A 11 10.01 -5.49 2.38
CA ARG A 11 10.43 -6.88 2.63
C ARG A 11 11.13 -7.05 3.97
N THR A 12 12.00 -6.11 4.33
CA THR A 12 12.73 -6.14 5.60
C THR A 12 11.76 -6.05 6.77
N ILE A 13 10.79 -5.13 6.71
CA ILE A 13 9.76 -4.97 7.73
C ILE A 13 8.81 -6.18 7.76
N ARG A 14 8.36 -6.69 6.61
CA ARG A 14 7.52 -7.91 6.54
C ARG A 14 8.22 -9.11 7.17
N SER A 15 9.52 -9.28 6.91
CA SER A 15 10.33 -10.34 7.52
C SER A 15 10.42 -10.21 9.06
N ARG A 16 10.43 -8.97 9.58
CA ARG A 16 10.38 -8.73 11.04
C ARG A 16 9.01 -9.08 11.62
N TYR A 17 7.93 -8.71 10.94
CA TYR A 17 6.56 -9.09 11.32
C TYR A 17 6.38 -10.61 11.29
N ALA A 18 6.83 -11.29 10.24
CA ALA A 18 6.76 -12.75 10.14
C ALA A 18 7.42 -13.46 11.34
N ARG A 19 8.62 -13.02 11.74
CA ARG A 19 9.29 -13.54 12.94
C ARG A 19 8.56 -13.19 14.25
N TYR A 20 7.88 -12.06 14.30
CA TYR A 20 7.08 -11.68 15.45
C TYR A 20 5.82 -12.57 15.54
N GLU A 21 5.09 -12.71 14.45
CA GLU A 21 3.90 -13.55 14.32
C GLU A 21 4.20 -15.02 14.65
N GLU A 22 5.30 -15.57 14.14
CA GLU A 22 5.74 -16.93 14.47
C GLU A 22 5.92 -17.13 15.98
N ARG A 23 6.52 -16.14 16.67
CA ARG A 23 6.75 -16.20 18.12
C ARG A 23 5.48 -15.99 18.93
N GLN A 24 4.54 -15.17 18.46
CA GLN A 24 3.32 -14.84 19.22
C GLN A 24 2.17 -15.81 18.93
N TYR A 25 2.05 -16.29 17.70
CA TYR A 25 0.89 -16.99 17.17
C TYR A 25 1.23 -18.36 16.57
N GLY A 26 2.50 -18.76 16.53
CA GLY A 26 2.95 -20.07 16.04
C GLY A 26 2.90 -20.23 14.51
N ARG A 27 2.62 -19.14 13.78
CA ARG A 27 2.71 -19.05 12.32
C ARG A 27 2.81 -17.58 11.89
N SER A 28 3.41 -17.34 10.74
CA SER A 28 3.29 -16.06 10.04
C SER A 28 1.92 -15.89 9.37
N TRP A 29 1.50 -14.64 9.18
CA TRP A 29 0.32 -14.28 8.41
C TRP A 29 0.46 -14.67 6.95
N THR A 30 -0.63 -15.17 6.37
CA THR A 30 -0.72 -15.50 4.94
C THR A 30 -0.91 -14.24 4.09
N PRO A 31 -0.65 -14.30 2.76
CA PRO A 31 -0.95 -13.19 1.86
C PRO A 31 -2.41 -12.70 1.94
N GLU A 32 -3.37 -13.61 2.16
CA GLU A 32 -4.79 -13.27 2.30
C GLU A 32 -5.06 -12.50 3.60
N GLU A 33 -4.37 -12.82 4.69
CA GLU A 33 -4.45 -12.09 5.95
C GLU A 33 -3.78 -10.72 5.84
N ILE A 34 -2.68 -10.62 5.08
CA ILE A 34 -2.05 -9.33 4.75
C ILE A 34 -3.02 -8.46 3.92
N MET A 35 -3.68 -9.05 2.93
CA MET A 35 -4.72 -8.35 2.15
C MET A 35 -5.88 -7.88 3.03
N LEU A 36 -6.30 -8.69 4.01
CA LEU A 36 -7.33 -8.27 4.95
C LEU A 36 -6.86 -7.11 5.84
N GLY A 37 -5.60 -7.12 6.29
CA GLY A 37 -4.97 -6.00 6.99
C GLY A 37 -4.99 -4.72 6.14
N PHE A 38 -4.61 -4.84 4.86
CA PHE A 38 -4.62 -3.72 3.91
C PHE A 38 -6.01 -3.08 3.76
N VAL A 39 -7.09 -3.86 3.77
CA VAL A 39 -8.46 -3.29 3.75
C VAL A 39 -8.72 -2.41 4.97
N GLY A 40 -8.15 -2.75 6.13
CA GLY A 40 -8.16 -1.92 7.33
C GLY A 40 -7.49 -0.56 7.08
N ASP A 41 -6.25 -0.58 6.58
CA ASP A 41 -5.47 0.62 6.26
C ASP A 41 -6.20 1.51 5.23
N VAL A 42 -6.81 0.92 4.21
CA VAL A 42 -7.65 1.65 3.22
C VAL A 42 -8.84 2.33 3.90
N GLY A 43 -9.45 1.68 4.89
CA GLY A 43 -10.53 2.25 5.68
C GLY A 43 -10.10 3.47 6.50
N ASP A 44 -8.90 3.44 7.07
CA ASP A 44 -8.34 4.56 7.83
C ASP A 44 -7.88 5.71 6.91
N LEU A 45 -7.23 5.39 5.79
CA LEU A 45 -6.93 6.34 4.72
C LEU A 45 -8.20 7.05 4.21
N ALA A 46 -9.31 6.33 4.03
CA ALA A 46 -10.58 6.91 3.58
C ALA A 46 -11.14 7.91 4.61
N LYS A 47 -11.08 7.60 5.91
CA LYS A 47 -11.52 8.52 6.97
C LYS A 47 -10.67 9.78 6.98
N LEU A 48 -9.35 9.66 6.87
CA LEU A 48 -8.43 10.80 6.88
C LEU A 48 -8.54 11.66 5.63
N THR A 49 -8.81 11.05 4.47
CA THR A 49 -9.10 11.79 3.24
C THR A 49 -10.34 12.67 3.41
N GLN A 50 -11.39 12.16 4.06
CA GLN A 50 -12.58 12.96 4.39
C GLN A 50 -12.25 14.09 5.39
N SER A 51 -11.39 13.83 6.38
CA SER A 51 -10.92 14.88 7.29
C SER A 51 -10.11 15.95 6.55
N ALA A 52 -9.27 15.56 5.58
CA ALA A 52 -8.44 16.48 4.80
C ALA A 52 -9.27 17.39 3.90
N ALA A 53 -10.39 16.87 3.40
CA ALA A 53 -11.39 17.63 2.65
C ALA A 53 -12.30 18.50 3.54
N GLY A 54 -12.10 18.52 4.86
CA GLY A 54 -12.90 19.30 5.80
C GLY A 54 -14.30 18.73 6.08
N VAL A 55 -14.58 17.50 5.62
CA VAL A 55 -15.88 16.82 5.83
C VAL A 55 -15.99 16.30 7.27
N ARG A 56 -14.85 15.96 7.89
CA ARG A 56 -14.74 15.55 9.30
C ARG A 56 -13.74 16.47 10.00
N GLY A 57 -14.11 17.05 11.13
CA GLY A 57 -13.22 17.93 11.89
C GLY A 57 -12.14 17.12 12.61
N SER A 58 -10.86 17.36 12.32
CA SER A 58 -9.76 16.95 13.20
C SER A 58 -8.52 17.83 13.01
N ALA A 59 -7.75 18.00 14.07
CA ALA A 59 -6.38 18.51 14.01
C ALA A 59 -5.41 17.42 13.51
N GLU A 60 -4.24 17.82 13.00
CA GLU A 60 -3.13 16.93 12.56
C GLU A 60 -3.45 16.01 11.36
N VAL A 61 -4.34 16.44 10.46
CA VAL A 61 -4.77 15.59 9.34
C VAL A 61 -3.63 15.25 8.38
N GLN A 62 -2.72 16.19 8.12
CA GLN A 62 -1.67 16.01 7.11
C GLN A 62 -0.68 14.90 7.49
N ASP A 63 -0.17 14.90 8.73
CA ASP A 63 0.79 13.90 9.19
C ASP A 63 0.16 12.50 9.24
N LYS A 64 -1.10 12.41 9.71
CA LYS A 64 -1.84 11.14 9.74
C LYS A 64 -2.13 10.65 8.32
N LEU A 65 -2.50 11.55 7.41
CA LEU A 65 -2.77 11.17 6.01
C LEU A 65 -1.50 10.63 5.35
N ALA A 66 -0.35 11.27 5.59
CA ALA A 66 0.94 10.78 5.10
C ALA A 66 1.28 9.39 5.67
N HIS A 67 0.97 9.14 6.95
CA HIS A 67 1.13 7.83 7.57
C HIS A 67 0.29 6.75 6.88
N GLU A 68 -1.02 6.95 6.73
CA GLU A 68 -1.90 5.95 6.12
C GLU A 68 -1.58 5.71 4.63
N LEU A 69 -1.13 6.74 3.91
CA LEU A 69 -0.62 6.57 2.55
C LEU A 69 0.62 5.68 2.52
N ALA A 70 1.53 5.85 3.49
CA ALA A 70 2.73 5.02 3.59
C ALA A 70 2.40 3.57 3.98
N ASP A 71 1.45 3.36 4.90
CA ASP A 71 1.00 2.02 5.33
C ASP A 71 0.27 1.29 4.19
N CYS A 72 -0.63 1.98 3.48
CA CYS A 72 -1.24 1.45 2.26
C CYS A 72 -0.19 1.06 1.22
N LEU A 73 0.84 1.91 1.01
CA LEU A 73 1.93 1.60 0.08
C LEU A 73 2.75 0.39 0.56
N TRP A 74 3.06 0.28 1.85
CA TRP A 74 3.76 -0.88 2.41
C TRP A 74 2.99 -2.18 2.17
N SER A 75 1.66 -2.15 2.36
CA SER A 75 0.76 -3.28 2.11
C SER A 75 0.79 -3.70 0.63
N VAL A 76 0.72 -2.75 -0.31
CA VAL A 76 0.83 -3.02 -1.76
C VAL A 76 2.19 -3.63 -2.12
N LEU A 77 3.29 -3.05 -1.63
CA LEU A 77 4.65 -3.55 -1.90
C LEU A 77 4.86 -4.95 -1.33
N THR A 78 4.32 -5.23 -0.15
CA THR A 78 4.37 -6.53 0.51
C THR A 78 3.61 -7.59 -0.29
N LEU A 79 2.39 -7.27 -0.73
CA LEU A 79 1.59 -8.18 -1.56
C LEU A 79 2.27 -8.47 -2.90
N ALA A 80 2.85 -7.45 -3.53
CA ALA A 80 3.62 -7.63 -4.76
C ALA A 80 4.79 -8.62 -4.56
N ASP A 81 5.52 -8.53 -3.46
CA ASP A 81 6.59 -9.48 -3.14
C ASP A 81 6.06 -10.89 -2.86
N CYS A 82 4.98 -11.02 -2.08
CA CYS A 82 4.33 -12.32 -1.80
C CYS A 82 3.95 -13.07 -3.08
N TYR A 83 3.43 -12.35 -4.08
CA TYR A 83 3.02 -12.92 -5.37
C TYR A 83 4.09 -12.84 -6.46
N ARG A 84 5.30 -12.36 -6.14
CA ARG A 84 6.43 -12.18 -7.07
C ARG A 84 6.07 -11.34 -8.30
N ILE A 85 5.30 -10.28 -8.09
CA ILE A 85 4.92 -9.33 -9.11
C ILE A 85 6.01 -8.26 -9.24
N ASP A 86 6.51 -8.07 -10.46
CA ASP A 86 7.30 -6.89 -10.81
C ASP A 86 6.38 -5.67 -10.89
N LEU A 87 6.23 -5.00 -9.75
CA LEU A 87 5.32 -3.86 -9.62
C LEU A 87 5.75 -2.66 -10.48
N GLU A 88 7.05 -2.47 -10.69
CA GLU A 88 7.56 -1.35 -11.49
C GLU A 88 7.12 -1.49 -12.95
N SER A 89 7.40 -2.66 -13.54
CA SER A 89 6.98 -2.97 -14.90
C SER A 89 5.45 -2.99 -15.04
N ALA A 90 4.74 -3.57 -14.06
CA ALA A 90 3.27 -3.65 -14.09
C ALA A 90 2.63 -2.25 -14.04
N PHE A 91 3.13 -1.37 -13.17
CA PHE A 91 2.66 0.01 -13.07
C PHE A 91 2.90 0.76 -14.38
N GLY A 92 4.11 0.70 -14.94
CA GLY A 92 4.46 1.36 -16.19
C GLY A 92 3.59 0.90 -17.36
N ALA A 93 3.37 -0.41 -17.49
CA ALA A 93 2.50 -0.96 -18.54
C ALA A 93 1.05 -0.47 -18.40
N THR A 94 0.52 -0.48 -17.17
CA THR A 94 -0.85 -0.03 -16.89
C THR A 94 -1.03 1.44 -17.18
N MET A 95 -0.10 2.31 -16.75
CA MET A 95 -0.20 3.76 -17.01
C MET A 95 -0.12 4.06 -18.51
N ALA A 96 0.76 3.38 -19.25
CA ALA A 96 0.85 3.54 -20.70
C ALA A 96 -0.42 3.07 -21.42
N GLU A 97 -1.12 2.06 -20.91
CA GLU A 97 -2.41 1.63 -21.44
C GLU A 97 -3.51 2.67 -21.18
N ILE A 98 -3.58 3.20 -19.96
CA ILE A 98 -4.54 4.26 -19.60
C ILE A 98 -4.31 5.51 -20.45
N ASP A 99 -3.06 5.92 -20.62
CA ASP A 99 -2.67 7.10 -21.42
C ASP A 99 -3.13 6.97 -22.88
N ARG A 100 -2.83 5.83 -23.52
CA ARG A 100 -3.32 5.53 -24.88
C ARG A 100 -4.84 5.51 -24.98
N TRP A 101 -5.53 5.03 -23.93
CA TRP A 101 -6.98 5.03 -23.91
C TRP A 101 -7.53 6.47 -23.85
N LEU A 102 -6.94 7.34 -23.01
CA LEU A 102 -7.32 8.74 -22.91
C LEU A 102 -7.09 9.49 -24.23
N GLU A 103 -5.93 9.32 -24.88
CA GLU A 103 -5.62 9.94 -26.18
C GLU A 103 -6.67 9.63 -27.26
N GLN A 104 -7.28 8.44 -27.22
CA GLN A 104 -8.31 8.02 -28.18
C GLN A 104 -9.70 8.60 -27.88
N HIS A 105 -9.95 9.09 -26.66
CA HIS A 105 -11.26 9.51 -26.18
C HIS A 105 -11.32 11.01 -25.80
N GLU A 106 -10.21 11.73 -25.90
CA GLU A 106 -10.15 13.20 -25.77
C GLU A 106 -10.35 13.94 -27.11
N ALA A 107 -10.66 13.21 -28.19
CA ALA A 107 -10.94 13.75 -29.53
C ALA A 107 -12.42 14.11 -29.77
#